data_AF-A0A644VI73-F1
#
_entry.id   AF-A0A644VI73-F1
#
_cell.length_a   1.000
_cell.length_b   1.000
_cell.length_c   1.000
_cell.angle_alpha   90.00
_cell.angle_beta   90.00
_cell.angle_gamma   90.00
#
_symmetry.space_group_name_H-M   'P 1'
#
loop_
_entity.id
_entity.type
_entity.pdbx_description
1 polymer ?
#
loop_
_entity_poly.entity_id
_entity_poly.type
_entity_poly.pdbx_seq_one_letter_code
_entity_poly.pdbx_strand_id
1 'polypeptide(L)'
;MTTAIQKSPAICPALDNVEKEFVTAMLTVPIPKMGQDELFRGILQTVNRSYLELGQMPAGTTTAERDKSLAAITNLIIIDIKEYFPRLTLDEFNLAVRRGLRFEYGKYYGFNVLSVHKFIESFLACEEREMALSKQQRYLQEAKDRETEPLSVEQKWEIMKHGILSQFEAYKSTKVLRDYGNASYDFFDKAGVIQLSNEEKKQIFKEAEERIKNEALTKSGSDLFMTLVGKKFNTHDKKAAAVSMAKQISLAKFYDSDPDIPGLLKSEKLFKAFCDE
;
A
#
# COMPACT_ATOMS: atom_id res chain seq x y z
N MET A 1 -11.70 14.62 -18.73
CA MET A 1 -11.18 14.02 -17.49
C MET A 1 -12.31 13.28 -16.84
N THR A 2 -12.38 11.98 -17.03
CA THR A 2 -13.46 11.13 -16.50
C THR A 2 -13.15 10.91 -15.02
N THR A 3 -13.90 11.57 -14.15
CA THR A 3 -13.85 11.35 -12.70
C THR A 3 -14.12 9.86 -12.48
N ALA A 4 -13.11 9.10 -12.05
CA ALA A 4 -13.31 7.74 -11.63
C ALA A 4 -14.33 7.77 -10.48
N ILE A 5 -15.56 7.35 -10.76
CA ILE A 5 -16.58 7.14 -9.74
C ILE A 5 -15.99 6.07 -8.83
N GLN A 6 -15.49 6.46 -7.66
CA GLN A 6 -15.16 5.52 -6.60
C GLN A 6 -16.45 4.77 -6.27
N LYS A 7 -16.63 3.58 -6.85
CA LYS A 7 -17.67 2.66 -6.42
C LYS A 7 -17.39 2.37 -4.96
N SER A 8 -18.32 2.74 -4.08
CA SER A 8 -18.27 2.31 -2.69
C SER A 8 -18.09 0.79 -2.66
N PRO A 9 -17.14 0.25 -1.88
CA PRO A 9 -16.88 -1.18 -1.85
C PRO A 9 -18.17 -1.92 -1.46
N ALA A 10 -18.43 -3.05 -2.13
CA ALA A 10 -19.62 -3.85 -1.89
C ALA A 10 -19.67 -4.33 -0.43
N ILE A 11 -20.80 -4.14 0.24
CA ILE A 11 -21.01 -4.59 1.62
C ILE A 11 -21.40 -6.07 1.60
N CYS A 12 -20.82 -6.86 2.50
CA CYS A 12 -21.11 -8.28 2.65
C CYS A 12 -22.60 -8.48 2.96
N PRO A 13 -23.35 -9.24 2.14
CA PRO A 13 -24.79 -9.40 2.30
C PRO A 13 -25.17 -10.23 3.53
N ALA A 14 -24.22 -11.02 4.06
CA ALA A 14 -24.41 -11.87 5.23
C ALA A 14 -24.30 -11.14 6.58
N LEU A 15 -23.94 -9.85 6.57
CA LEU A 15 -23.90 -9.04 7.78
C LEU A 15 -25.33 -8.77 8.27
N ASP A 16 -25.54 -8.89 9.58
CA ASP A 16 -26.77 -8.42 10.21
C ASP A 16 -26.82 -6.88 10.27
N ASN A 17 -27.89 -6.31 10.85
CA ASN A 17 -28.06 -4.85 10.90
C ASN A 17 -26.99 -4.16 11.76
N VAL A 18 -26.61 -4.76 12.88
CA VAL A 18 -25.62 -4.19 13.81
C VAL A 18 -24.22 -4.27 13.19
N GLU A 19 -23.89 -5.40 12.56
CA GLU A 19 -22.65 -5.60 11.84
C GLU A 19 -22.51 -4.64 10.66
N LYS A 20 -23.61 -4.38 9.93
CA LYS A 20 -23.65 -3.38 8.86
C LYS A 20 -23.32 -1.99 9.37
N GLU A 21 -23.82 -1.58 10.54
CA GLU A 21 -23.51 -0.26 11.11
C GLU A 21 -22.01 -0.10 11.36
N PHE A 22 -21.33 -1.12 11.89
CA PHE A 22 -19.88 -1.07 12.09
C PHE A 22 -19.12 -0.94 10.77
N VAL A 23 -19.49 -1.75 9.78
CA VAL A 23 -18.82 -1.76 8.46
C VAL A 23 -19.05 -0.46 7.71
N THR A 24 -20.29 0.04 7.66
CA THR A 24 -20.60 1.30 6.96
C THR A 24 -19.87 2.48 7.58
N ALA A 25 -19.83 2.56 8.91
CA ALA A 25 -19.11 3.61 9.61
C ALA A 25 -17.61 3.60 9.30
N MET A 26 -16.98 2.42 9.28
CA MET A 26 -15.55 2.26 8.97
C MET A 26 -15.22 2.64 7.51
N LEU A 27 -16.15 2.46 6.58
CA LEU A 27 -15.95 2.78 5.16
C LEU A 27 -16.01 4.28 4.84
N THR A 28 -16.41 5.13 5.80
CA THR A 28 -16.45 6.58 5.62
C THR A 28 -15.07 7.23 5.71
N VAL A 29 -15.00 8.53 5.44
CA VAL A 29 -13.73 9.27 5.43
C VAL A 29 -13.15 9.34 6.85
N PRO A 30 -11.88 8.94 7.07
CA PRO A 30 -11.21 9.10 8.35
C PRO A 30 -11.07 10.56 8.77
N ILE A 31 -11.19 10.82 10.06
CA ILE A 31 -11.16 12.16 10.66
C ILE A 31 -9.93 13.00 10.23
N PRO A 32 -8.70 12.46 10.16
CA PRO A 32 -7.55 13.26 9.72
C PRO A 32 -7.59 13.74 8.26
N LYS A 33 -8.47 13.18 7.43
CA LYS A 33 -8.65 13.58 6.03
C LYS A 33 -9.78 14.60 5.83
N MET A 34 -10.53 14.91 6.88
CA MET A 34 -11.65 15.86 6.82
C MET A 34 -11.15 17.31 6.95
N GLY A 35 -11.88 18.24 6.33
CA GLY A 35 -11.64 19.67 6.53
C GLY A 35 -11.91 20.08 7.99
N GLN A 36 -11.12 21.01 8.53
CA GLN A 36 -11.20 21.37 9.94
C GLN A 36 -12.58 21.88 10.37
N ASP A 37 -13.25 22.69 9.54
CA ASP A 37 -14.59 23.20 9.81
C ASP A 37 -15.68 22.13 9.74
N GLU A 38 -15.52 21.17 8.82
CA GLU A 38 -16.43 20.03 8.69
C GLU A 38 -16.32 19.11 9.91
N LEU A 39 -15.09 18.76 10.28
CA LEU A 39 -14.81 17.97 11.47
C LEU A 39 -15.35 18.64 12.73
N PHE A 40 -15.08 19.94 12.92
CA PHE A 40 -15.55 20.68 14.08
C PHE A 40 -17.07 20.66 14.19
N ARG A 41 -17.79 20.92 13.08
CA ARG A 41 -19.26 20.87 13.08
C ARG A 41 -19.80 19.47 13.39
N GLY A 42 -19.21 18.43 12.80
CA GLY A 42 -19.61 17.04 13.02
C GLY A 42 -19.46 16.62 14.49
N ILE A 43 -18.29 16.88 15.08
CA ILE A 43 -18.05 16.56 16.50
C ILE A 43 -18.93 17.42 17.41
N LEU A 44 -19.05 18.72 17.14
CA LEU A 44 -19.91 19.64 17.92
C LEU A 44 -21.36 19.16 17.95
N GLN A 45 -21.89 18.71 16.81
CA GLN A 45 -23.26 18.20 16.72
C GLN A 45 -23.46 16.98 17.63
N THR A 46 -22.51 16.05 17.63
CA THR A 46 -22.57 14.85 18.48
C THR A 46 -22.39 15.18 19.95
N VAL A 47 -21.49 16.10 20.31
CA VAL A 47 -21.31 16.58 21.69
C VAL A 47 -22.59 17.25 22.19
N ASN A 48 -23.16 18.17 21.40
CA ASN A 48 -24.39 18.87 21.78
C ASN A 48 -25.58 17.90 21.93
N ARG A 49 -25.74 16.96 20.99
CA ARG A 49 -26.76 15.90 21.09
C ARG A 49 -26.59 15.08 22.36
N SER A 50 -25.35 14.75 22.73
CA SER A 50 -25.05 13.95 23.92
C SER A 50 -25.49 14.64 25.21
N TYR A 51 -25.25 15.95 25.35
CA TYR A 51 -25.76 16.74 26.48
C TYR A 51 -27.29 16.70 26.57
N LEU A 52 -27.97 16.88 25.42
CA LEU A 52 -29.43 16.82 25.36
C LEU A 52 -29.99 15.45 25.74
N GLU A 53 -29.39 14.36 25.24
CA GLU A 53 -29.79 12.98 25.57
C GLU A 53 -29.64 12.67 27.07
N LEU A 54 -28.63 13.26 27.73
CA LEU A 54 -28.39 13.09 29.15
C LEU A 54 -29.24 14.00 30.04
N GLY A 55 -30.02 14.92 29.46
CA GLY A 55 -30.72 15.97 30.21
C GLY A 55 -29.77 16.93 30.92
N GLN A 56 -28.53 17.05 30.44
CA GLN A 56 -27.48 17.89 31.01
C GLN A 56 -27.34 19.18 30.22
N MET A 57 -26.89 20.24 30.87
CA MET A 57 -26.48 21.47 30.20
C MET A 57 -24.96 21.60 30.20
N PRO A 58 -24.36 22.12 29.12
CA PRO A 58 -22.96 22.52 29.12
C PRO A 58 -22.68 23.54 30.23
N ALA A 59 -21.43 23.63 30.66
CA ALA A 59 -21.04 24.60 31.69
C ALA A 59 -21.32 26.04 31.21
N GLY A 60 -21.87 26.87 32.10
CA GLY A 60 -22.20 28.26 31.81
C GLY A 60 -23.59 28.66 32.29
N THR A 61 -23.70 29.91 32.72
CA THR A 61 -24.95 30.51 33.21
C THR A 61 -25.73 31.18 32.09
N THR A 62 -25.03 31.64 31.05
CA THR A 62 -25.62 32.26 29.85
C THR A 62 -25.46 31.36 28.62
N THR A 63 -26.27 31.58 27.58
CA THR A 63 -26.14 30.87 26.29
C THR A 63 -24.76 31.03 25.69
N ALA A 64 -24.21 32.26 25.70
CA ALA A 64 -22.88 32.53 25.14
C ALA A 64 -21.74 31.80 25.89
N GLU A 65 -21.86 31.63 27.21
CA GLU A 65 -20.90 30.84 27.99
C GLU A 65 -21.00 29.35 27.64
N ARG A 66 -22.22 28.83 27.48
CA ARG A 66 -22.45 27.43 27.11
C ARG A 66 -21.93 27.10 25.71
N ASP A 67 -22.13 27.99 24.75
CA ASP A 67 -21.59 27.85 23.39
C ASP A 67 -20.06 27.81 23.39
N LYS A 68 -19.43 28.70 24.17
CA LYS A 68 -17.97 28.68 24.39
C LYS A 68 -17.51 27.38 25.03
N SER A 69 -18.23 26.89 26.05
CA SER A 69 -17.91 25.61 26.69
C SER A 69 -18.01 24.43 25.73
N LEU A 70 -19.07 24.37 24.91
CA LEU A 70 -19.24 23.33 23.89
C LEU A 70 -18.11 23.36 22.86
N ALA A 71 -17.75 24.56 22.39
CA ALA A 71 -16.64 24.73 21.44
C ALA A 71 -15.31 24.29 22.04
N ALA A 72 -15.04 24.62 23.32
CA ALA A 72 -13.83 24.20 24.01
C ALA A 72 -13.74 22.68 24.16
N ILE A 73 -14.81 22.03 24.61
CA ILE A 73 -14.88 20.56 24.75
C ILE A 73 -14.70 19.89 23.38
N THR A 74 -15.35 20.42 22.35
CA THR A 74 -15.24 19.91 20.97
C THR A 74 -13.79 19.96 20.48
N ASN A 75 -13.09 21.07 20.69
CA ASN A 75 -11.68 21.19 20.30
C ASN A 75 -10.78 20.22 21.06
N LEU A 76 -11.01 20.03 22.36
CA LEU A 76 -10.26 19.05 23.15
C LEU A 76 -10.46 17.62 22.65
N ILE A 77 -11.70 17.23 22.33
CA ILE A 77 -12.01 15.92 21.73
C ILE A 77 -11.31 15.76 20.37
N ILE A 78 -11.31 16.80 19.53
CA ILE A 78 -10.64 16.73 18.22
C ILE A 78 -9.13 16.54 18.36
N ILE A 79 -8.50 17.23 19.30
CA ILE A 79 -7.06 17.07 19.58
C ILE A 79 -6.79 15.63 20.01
N ASP A 80 -7.55 15.13 20.98
CA ASP A 80 -7.44 13.78 21.51
C ASP A 80 -7.62 12.71 20.41
N ILE A 81 -8.65 12.84 19.57
CA ILE A 81 -8.88 11.92 18.45
C ILE A 81 -7.71 11.91 17.47
N LYS A 82 -7.18 13.08 17.12
CA LYS A 82 -6.06 13.17 16.17
C LYS A 82 -4.77 12.56 16.72
N GLU A 83 -4.57 12.63 18.03
CA GLU A 83 -3.39 12.09 18.71
C GLU A 83 -3.48 10.56 18.88
N TYR A 84 -4.60 10.05 19.39
CA TYR A 84 -4.73 8.64 19.80
C TYR A 84 -5.43 7.75 18.77
N PHE A 85 -6.29 8.31 17.92
CA PHE A 85 -7.18 7.53 17.02
C PHE A 85 -7.09 7.97 15.54
N PRO A 86 -5.90 7.91 14.90
CA PRO A 86 -5.66 8.48 13.56
C PRO A 86 -6.41 7.79 12.41
N ARG A 87 -7.08 6.66 12.66
CA ARG A 87 -7.87 5.95 11.64
C ARG A 87 -9.38 6.03 11.87
N LEU A 88 -9.81 6.63 12.98
CA LEU A 88 -11.21 6.74 13.34
C LEU A 88 -11.96 7.60 12.32
N THR A 89 -13.14 7.15 11.90
CA THR A 89 -14.04 7.96 11.09
C THR A 89 -15.03 8.75 11.95
N LEU A 90 -15.66 9.78 11.38
CA LEU A 90 -16.68 10.54 12.11
C LEU A 90 -17.88 9.67 12.48
N ASP A 91 -18.26 8.72 11.63
CA ASP A 91 -19.38 7.81 11.90
C ASP A 91 -19.04 6.78 12.99
N GLU A 92 -17.81 6.29 13.03
CA GLU A 92 -17.32 5.45 14.13
C GLU A 92 -17.31 6.22 15.46
N PHE A 93 -16.85 7.48 15.46
CA PHE A 93 -16.95 8.37 16.62
C PHE A 93 -18.40 8.51 17.10
N ASN A 94 -19.33 8.75 16.16
CA ASN A 94 -20.75 8.90 16.48
C ASN A 94 -21.37 7.64 17.09
N LEU A 95 -20.98 6.46 16.59
CA LEU A 95 -21.40 5.16 17.14
C LEU A 95 -20.81 4.92 18.53
N ALA A 96 -19.51 5.14 18.69
CA ALA A 96 -18.81 4.98 19.96
C ALA A 96 -19.47 5.82 21.06
N VAL A 97 -19.72 7.11 20.80
CA VAL A 97 -20.38 7.98 21.76
C VAL A 97 -21.80 7.49 22.07
N ARG A 98 -22.61 7.15 21.06
CA ARG A 98 -23.99 6.71 21.26
C ARG A 98 -24.09 5.46 22.15
N ARG A 99 -23.28 4.44 21.85
CA ARG A 99 -23.22 3.18 22.62
C ARG A 99 -22.67 3.41 24.03
N GLY A 100 -21.65 4.24 24.16
CA GLY A 100 -21.08 4.65 25.45
C GLY A 100 -22.11 5.32 26.36
N LEU A 101 -22.91 6.26 25.82
CA LEU A 101 -23.99 6.92 26.57
C LEU A 101 -25.06 5.96 27.08
N ARG A 102 -25.25 4.80 26.42
CA ARG A 102 -26.20 3.74 26.79
C ARG A 102 -25.58 2.67 27.71
N PHE A 103 -24.37 2.91 28.22
CA PHE A 103 -23.66 2.01 29.12
C PHE A 103 -23.29 0.66 28.50
N GLU A 104 -23.23 0.55 27.17
CA GLU A 104 -22.81 -0.68 26.49
C GLU A 104 -21.34 -1.04 26.77
N TYR A 105 -20.52 -0.04 27.13
CA TYR A 105 -19.11 -0.21 27.52
C TYR A 105 -18.90 -0.20 29.04
N GLY A 106 -19.99 -0.30 29.80
CA GLY A 106 -19.97 -0.19 31.26
C GLY A 106 -20.21 1.23 31.76
N LYS A 107 -19.99 1.41 33.07
CA LYS A 107 -20.31 2.66 33.77
C LYS A 107 -19.27 3.75 33.48
N TYR A 108 -19.76 4.97 33.32
CA TYR A 108 -18.94 6.18 33.22
C TYR A 108 -19.49 7.26 34.15
N TYR A 109 -18.66 8.25 34.46
CA TYR A 109 -19.02 9.35 35.38
C TYR A 109 -18.95 10.68 34.66
N GLY A 110 -20.12 11.18 34.25
CA GLY A 110 -20.27 12.44 33.53
C GLY A 110 -19.83 12.38 32.07
N PHE A 111 -20.39 13.27 31.25
CA PHE A 111 -19.99 13.42 29.86
C PHE A 111 -18.90 14.47 29.74
N ASN A 112 -17.68 14.02 29.46
CA ASN A 112 -16.47 14.84 29.35
C ASN A 112 -15.48 14.16 28.38
N VAL A 113 -14.35 14.82 28.11
CA VAL A 113 -13.33 14.35 27.16
C VAL A 113 -12.82 12.94 27.52
N LEU A 114 -12.58 12.65 28.81
CA LEU A 114 -12.10 11.33 29.25
C LEU A 114 -13.13 10.22 29.04
N SER A 115 -14.42 10.50 29.29
CA SER A 115 -15.49 9.55 29.00
C SER A 115 -15.58 9.25 27.50
N VAL A 116 -15.47 10.29 26.66
CA VAL A 116 -15.46 10.15 25.19
C VAL A 116 -14.26 9.33 24.72
N HIS A 117 -13.06 9.59 25.25
CA HIS A 117 -11.87 8.81 24.95
C HIS A 117 -12.09 7.32 25.23
N LYS A 118 -12.58 6.99 26.44
CA LYS A 118 -12.88 5.60 26.83
C LYS A 118 -13.96 4.95 25.98
N PHE A 119 -14.96 5.71 25.53
CA PHE A 119 -15.97 5.19 24.60
C PHE A 119 -15.36 4.80 23.26
N ILE A 120 -14.43 5.60 22.73
CA ILE A 120 -13.73 5.30 21.48
C ILE A 120 -12.84 4.06 21.67
N GLU A 121 -12.05 3.98 22.74
CA GLU A 121 -11.23 2.80 23.04
C GLU A 121 -12.08 1.53 23.10
N SER A 122 -13.20 1.59 23.84
CA SER A 122 -14.09 0.44 24.02
C SER A 122 -14.78 0.04 22.72
N PHE A 123 -15.18 1.02 21.89
CA PHE A 123 -15.76 0.76 20.57
C PHE A 123 -14.74 0.07 19.64
N LEU A 124 -13.49 0.54 19.63
CA LEU A 124 -12.44 -0.02 18.78
C LEU A 124 -12.01 -1.41 19.22
N ALA A 125 -12.07 -1.71 20.52
CA ALA A 125 -11.79 -3.01 21.12
C ALA A 125 -13.00 -3.96 21.17
N CYS A 126 -14.16 -3.56 20.62
CA CYS A 126 -15.39 -4.35 20.67
C CYS A 126 -15.29 -5.60 19.77
N GLU A 127 -15.50 -6.78 20.35
CA GLU A 127 -15.45 -8.07 19.62
C GLU A 127 -16.49 -8.14 18.48
N GLU A 128 -17.71 -7.62 18.68
CA GLU A 128 -18.74 -7.58 17.64
C GLU A 128 -18.28 -6.79 16.40
N ARG A 129 -17.58 -5.67 16.64
CA ARG A 129 -17.00 -4.86 15.57
C ARG A 129 -15.92 -5.64 14.84
N GLU A 130 -15.01 -6.29 15.55
CA GLU A 130 -13.94 -7.09 14.95
C GLU A 130 -14.50 -8.23 14.08
N MET A 131 -15.52 -8.95 14.57
CA MET A 131 -16.18 -10.00 13.80
C MET A 131 -16.84 -9.46 12.52
N ALA A 132 -17.56 -8.34 12.61
CA ALA A 132 -18.19 -7.70 11.46
C ALA A 132 -17.17 -7.30 10.38
N LEU A 133 -16.05 -6.68 10.81
CA LEU A 133 -14.98 -6.27 9.91
C LEU A 133 -14.27 -7.47 9.27
N SER A 134 -14.05 -8.56 10.03
CA SER A 134 -13.46 -9.79 9.50
C SER A 134 -14.36 -10.46 8.46
N LYS A 135 -15.68 -10.54 8.70
CA LYS A 135 -16.66 -11.03 7.72
C LYS A 135 -16.63 -10.20 6.43
N GLN A 136 -16.60 -8.87 6.55
CA GLN A 136 -16.49 -7.96 5.41
C GLN A 136 -15.19 -8.17 4.63
N GLN A 137 -14.06 -8.27 5.32
CA GLN A 137 -12.75 -8.47 4.70
C GLN A 137 -12.70 -9.80 3.93
N ARG A 138 -13.22 -10.88 4.51
CA ARG A 138 -13.29 -12.18 3.85
C ARG A 138 -14.14 -12.13 2.58
N TYR A 139 -15.31 -11.48 2.63
CA TYR A 139 -16.17 -11.30 1.47
C TYR A 139 -15.47 -10.55 0.33
N LEU A 140 -14.74 -9.47 0.64
CA LEU A 140 -13.98 -8.71 -0.37
C LEU A 140 -12.82 -9.53 -0.95
N GLN A 141 -12.15 -10.33 -0.12
CA GLN A 141 -11.07 -11.21 -0.57
C GLN A 141 -11.61 -12.29 -1.52
N GLU A 142 -12.71 -12.97 -1.15
CA GLU A 142 -13.36 -13.97 -2.00
C GLU A 142 -13.88 -13.39 -3.32
N ALA A 143 -14.31 -12.12 -3.33
CA ALA A 143 -14.70 -11.43 -4.55
C ALA A 143 -13.47 -11.18 -5.46
N LYS A 144 -12.36 -10.73 -4.87
CA LYS A 144 -11.09 -10.53 -5.58
C LYS A 144 -10.52 -11.83 -6.12
N ASP A 145 -10.60 -12.91 -5.34
CA ASP A 145 -10.13 -14.24 -5.74
C ASP A 145 -10.99 -14.79 -6.89
N ARG A 146 -12.29 -14.49 -6.93
CA ARG A 146 -13.18 -14.83 -8.05
C ARG A 146 -12.89 -14.02 -9.32
N GLU A 147 -12.50 -12.76 -9.17
CA GLU A 147 -12.12 -11.89 -10.31
C GLU A 147 -10.73 -12.22 -10.88
N THR A 148 -9.88 -12.90 -10.11
CA THR A 148 -8.56 -13.34 -10.55
C THR A 148 -8.58 -14.82 -10.91
N GLU A 149 -9.16 -15.16 -12.07
CA GLU A 149 -8.78 -16.43 -12.70
C GLU A 149 -7.25 -16.43 -12.88
N PRO A 150 -6.54 -17.47 -12.43
CA PRO A 150 -5.11 -17.56 -12.67
C PRO A 150 -4.88 -17.49 -14.18
N LEU A 151 -4.06 -16.52 -14.62
CA LEU A 151 -3.76 -16.35 -16.03
C LEU A 151 -3.36 -17.69 -16.64
N SER A 152 -3.95 -18.04 -17.78
CA SER A 152 -3.56 -19.23 -18.53
C SER A 152 -2.07 -19.12 -18.90
N VAL A 153 -1.43 -20.26 -19.15
CA VAL A 153 0.00 -20.28 -19.52
C VAL A 153 0.23 -19.44 -20.79
N GLU A 154 -0.72 -19.47 -21.72
CA GLU A 154 -0.71 -18.68 -22.95
C GLU A 154 -0.81 -17.17 -22.65
N GLN A 155 -1.68 -16.75 -21.72
CA GLN A 155 -1.78 -15.35 -21.33
C GLN A 155 -0.49 -14.84 -20.67
N LYS A 156 0.11 -15.65 -19.80
CA LYS A 156 1.42 -15.33 -19.19
C LYS A 156 2.52 -15.22 -20.26
N TRP A 157 2.47 -16.11 -21.27
CA TRP A 157 3.40 -16.09 -22.39
C TRP A 157 3.24 -14.82 -23.24
N GLU A 158 2.02 -14.39 -23.56
CA GLU A 158 1.80 -13.13 -24.29
C GLU A 158 2.34 -11.92 -23.51
N ILE A 159 2.15 -11.87 -22.19
CA ILE A 159 2.70 -10.81 -21.34
C ILE A 159 4.23 -10.82 -21.40
N MET A 160 4.87 -12.00 -21.30
CA MET A 160 6.32 -12.14 -21.38
C MET A 160 6.85 -11.67 -22.74
N LYS A 161 6.22 -12.10 -23.85
CA LYS A 161 6.57 -11.65 -25.21
C LYS A 161 6.49 -10.15 -25.34
N HIS A 162 5.39 -9.55 -24.89
CA HIS A 162 5.20 -8.11 -24.95
C HIS A 162 6.25 -7.37 -24.12
N GLY A 163 6.56 -7.85 -22.92
CA GLY A 163 7.61 -7.30 -22.06
C GLY A 163 8.99 -7.32 -22.71
N ILE A 164 9.39 -8.45 -23.29
CA ILE A 164 10.67 -8.61 -23.99
C ILE A 164 10.73 -7.69 -25.23
N LEU A 165 9.68 -7.67 -26.06
CA LEU A 165 9.63 -6.83 -27.26
C LEU A 165 9.73 -5.34 -26.92
N SER A 166 8.94 -4.89 -25.93
CA SER A 166 8.97 -3.51 -25.49
C SER A 166 10.35 -3.11 -24.94
N GLN A 167 10.98 -4.00 -24.16
CA GLN A 167 12.32 -3.79 -23.65
C GLN A 167 13.37 -3.72 -24.76
N PHE A 168 13.29 -4.60 -25.76
CA PHE A 168 14.20 -4.61 -26.91
C PHE A 168 14.09 -3.33 -27.74
N GLU A 169 12.87 -2.88 -28.07
CA GLU A 169 12.67 -1.64 -28.82
C GLU A 169 13.08 -0.39 -28.02
N ALA A 170 12.82 -0.37 -26.71
CA ALA A 170 13.32 0.67 -25.82
C ALA A 170 14.87 0.67 -25.78
N TYR A 171 15.50 -0.51 -25.74
CA TYR A 171 16.95 -0.63 -25.77
C TYR A 171 17.54 -0.15 -27.10
N LYS A 172 16.95 -0.49 -28.24
CA LYS A 172 17.42 -0.02 -29.56
C LYS A 172 17.46 1.49 -29.65
N SER A 173 16.46 2.17 -29.09
CA SER A 173 16.37 3.63 -29.13
C SER A 173 17.22 4.34 -28.07
N THR A 174 17.35 3.76 -26.87
CA THR A 174 17.98 4.44 -25.72
C THR A 174 19.35 3.89 -25.33
N LYS A 175 19.69 2.68 -25.76
CA LYS A 175 20.82 1.86 -25.27
C LYS A 175 20.83 1.66 -23.76
N VAL A 176 19.65 1.73 -23.12
CA VAL A 176 19.47 1.57 -21.67
C VAL A 176 18.40 0.51 -21.38
N LEU A 177 18.75 -0.44 -20.50
CA LEU A 177 17.82 -1.42 -19.94
C LEU A 177 17.18 -0.86 -18.66
N ARG A 178 15.92 -0.41 -18.73
CA ARG A 178 15.25 0.32 -17.63
C ARG A 178 14.95 -0.53 -16.39
N ASP A 179 14.67 -1.83 -16.57
CA ASP A 179 14.32 -2.74 -15.48
C ASP A 179 15.42 -3.76 -15.16
N TYR A 180 16.69 -3.40 -15.41
CA TYR A 180 17.89 -4.26 -15.29
C TYR A 180 17.93 -5.50 -16.18
N GLY A 181 16.80 -5.93 -16.77
CA GLY A 181 16.73 -7.00 -17.76
C GLY A 181 16.89 -8.42 -17.21
N ASN A 182 16.93 -8.61 -15.89
CA ASN A 182 17.22 -9.91 -15.28
C ASN A 182 16.27 -11.02 -15.73
N ALA A 183 14.96 -10.75 -15.74
CA ALA A 183 13.95 -11.74 -16.14
C ALA A 183 14.12 -12.16 -17.61
N SER A 184 14.36 -11.20 -18.52
CA SER A 184 14.61 -11.48 -19.93
C SER A 184 15.90 -12.28 -20.12
N TYR A 185 16.98 -11.93 -19.40
CA TYR A 185 18.23 -12.67 -19.45
C TYR A 185 18.06 -14.12 -18.98
N ASP A 186 17.45 -14.32 -17.80
CA ASP A 186 17.26 -15.64 -17.22
C ASP A 186 16.43 -16.53 -18.15
N PHE A 187 15.39 -15.96 -18.77
CA PHE A 187 14.60 -16.64 -19.77
C PHE A 187 15.43 -17.05 -20.99
N PHE A 188 16.21 -16.13 -21.58
CA PHE A 188 17.03 -16.44 -22.76
C PHE A 188 18.21 -17.38 -22.47
N ASP A 189 18.83 -17.32 -21.29
CA ASP A 189 19.88 -18.25 -20.85
C ASP A 189 19.30 -19.66 -20.67
N LYS A 190 18.16 -19.80 -19.97
CA LYS A 190 17.45 -21.08 -19.81
C LYS A 190 16.99 -21.67 -21.15
N ALA A 191 16.44 -20.84 -22.04
CA ALA A 191 16.02 -21.25 -23.37
C ALA A 191 17.20 -21.63 -24.29
N GLY A 192 18.45 -21.42 -23.84
CA GLY A 192 19.66 -21.68 -24.60
C GLY A 192 19.82 -20.76 -25.79
N VAL A 193 19.26 -19.55 -25.73
CA VAL A 193 19.42 -18.50 -26.75
C VAL A 193 20.68 -17.70 -26.46
N ILE A 194 20.87 -17.30 -25.20
CA ILE A 194 22.14 -16.74 -24.73
C ILE A 194 22.98 -17.91 -24.24
N GLN A 195 24.05 -18.23 -24.95
CA GLN A 195 25.00 -19.28 -24.56
C GLN A 195 26.36 -18.65 -24.35
N LEU A 196 26.72 -18.42 -23.08
CA LEU A 196 28.02 -17.90 -22.70
C LEU A 196 28.90 -19.03 -22.16
N SER A 197 30.11 -19.14 -22.69
CA SER A 197 31.18 -19.97 -22.14
C SER A 197 31.58 -19.53 -20.73
N ASN A 198 32.29 -20.40 -20.00
CA ASN A 198 32.77 -20.07 -18.66
C ASN A 198 33.75 -18.89 -18.68
N GLU A 199 34.55 -18.79 -19.74
CA GLU A 199 35.49 -17.71 -19.99
C GLU A 199 34.77 -16.38 -20.21
N GLU A 200 33.71 -16.37 -21.03
CA GLU A 200 32.87 -15.19 -21.28
C GLU A 200 32.13 -14.75 -20.02
N LYS A 201 31.56 -15.69 -19.26
CA LYS A 201 30.92 -15.39 -17.97
C LYS A 201 31.89 -14.74 -16.99
N LYS A 202 33.13 -15.23 -16.90
CA LYS A 202 34.19 -14.61 -16.07
C LYS A 202 34.55 -13.21 -16.55
N GLN A 203 34.65 -13.00 -17.86
CA GLN A 203 35.00 -11.69 -18.42
C GLN A 203 33.89 -10.66 -18.16
N ILE A 204 32.63 -11.03 -18.40
CA ILE A 204 31.47 -10.18 -18.15
C ILE A 204 31.31 -9.88 -16.65
N PHE A 205 31.60 -10.86 -15.79
CA PHE A 205 31.55 -10.63 -14.34
C PHE A 205 32.60 -9.60 -13.88
N LYS A 206 33.82 -9.65 -14.41
CA LYS A 206 34.85 -8.62 -14.15
C LYS A 206 34.42 -7.24 -14.65
N GLU A 207 33.85 -7.17 -15.85
CA GLU A 207 33.30 -5.94 -16.42
C GLU A 207 32.18 -5.36 -15.54
N ALA A 208 31.33 -6.22 -14.99
CA ALA A 208 30.28 -5.82 -14.05
C ALA A 208 30.84 -5.24 -12.74
N GLU A 209 31.87 -5.87 -12.16
CA GLU A 209 32.53 -5.36 -10.96
C GLU A 209 33.18 -3.98 -11.20
N GLU A 210 33.84 -3.80 -12.34
CA GLU A 210 34.45 -2.52 -12.73
C GLU A 210 33.38 -1.43 -12.92
N ARG A 211 32.26 -1.75 -13.57
CA ARG A 211 31.16 -0.81 -13.79
C ARG A 211 30.51 -0.36 -12.48
N ILE A 212 30.26 -1.29 -11.55
CA ILE A 212 29.73 -0.98 -10.22
C ILE A 212 30.72 -0.06 -9.46
N LYS A 213 32.02 -0.34 -9.54
CA LYS A 213 33.05 0.49 -8.92
C LYS A 213 33.05 1.91 -9.50
N ASN A 214 32.96 2.06 -10.81
CA ASN A 214 32.93 3.35 -11.50
C ASN A 214 31.63 4.14 -11.22
N GLU A 215 30.48 3.46 -11.13
CA GLU A 215 29.20 4.08 -10.75
C GLU A 215 29.21 4.56 -9.28
N ALA A 216 29.86 3.82 -8.38
CA ALA A 216 30.06 4.23 -7.00
C ALA A 216 30.95 5.48 -6.89
N LEU A 217 32.00 5.57 -7.71
CA LEU A 217 32.91 6.72 -7.76
C LEU A 217 32.22 7.97 -8.35
N THR A 218 31.42 7.82 -9.41
CA THR A 218 30.72 8.94 -10.08
C THR A 218 29.53 9.48 -9.30
N LYS A 219 28.83 8.64 -8.51
CA LYS A 219 27.75 9.09 -7.59
C LYS A 219 28.28 9.70 -6.29
N SER A 220 29.56 9.53 -5.97
CA SER A 220 30.16 10.00 -4.73
C SER A 220 30.98 11.27 -4.96
N GLY A 221 30.32 12.43 -4.97
CA GLY A 221 31.00 13.75 -4.92
C GLY A 221 31.67 14.06 -3.57
N SER A 222 31.93 13.07 -2.71
CA SER A 222 32.51 13.27 -1.37
C SER A 222 33.11 11.96 -0.82
N ASP A 223 34.40 11.99 -0.48
CA ASP A 223 35.16 10.91 0.18
C ASP A 223 34.52 10.39 1.48
N LEU A 224 33.61 11.15 2.08
CA LEU A 224 32.89 10.78 3.30
C LEU A 224 31.90 9.63 3.06
N PHE A 225 31.33 9.54 1.85
CA PHE A 225 30.39 8.46 1.49
C PHE A 225 31.11 7.12 1.30
N MET A 226 32.33 7.12 0.77
CA MET A 226 33.17 5.92 0.63
C MET A 226 33.51 5.28 1.99
N THR A 227 33.67 6.12 3.02
CA THR A 227 33.97 5.67 4.39
C THR A 227 32.74 5.07 5.09
N LEU A 228 31.53 5.55 4.77
CA LEU A 228 30.25 5.06 5.32
C LEU A 228 29.70 3.85 4.55
N VAL A 229 29.85 3.82 3.23
CA VAL A 229 29.47 2.69 2.35
C VAL A 229 30.44 1.53 2.48
N GLY A 230 31.74 1.81 2.60
CA GLY A 230 32.77 0.79 2.76
C GLY A 230 32.61 -0.10 4.00
N LYS A 231 31.90 0.39 5.03
CA LYS A 231 31.68 -0.32 6.30
C LYS A 231 30.33 -1.06 6.42
N LYS A 232 29.42 -0.99 5.43
CA LYS A 232 28.10 -1.64 5.50
C LYS A 232 27.65 -2.48 4.31
N PHE A 233 28.48 -2.64 3.27
CA PHE A 233 28.17 -3.62 2.21
C PHE A 233 28.80 -4.97 2.55
N ASN A 234 27.96 -5.90 3.02
CA ASN A 234 28.35 -7.28 3.26
C ASN A 234 28.87 -7.89 1.93
N THR A 235 29.85 -8.80 1.99
CA THR A 235 30.46 -9.42 0.78
C THR A 235 29.43 -10.12 -0.11
N HIS A 236 28.37 -10.63 0.51
CA HIS A 236 27.22 -11.26 -0.15
C HIS A 236 26.45 -10.28 -1.05
N ASP A 237 26.17 -9.06 -0.58
CA ASP A 237 25.38 -8.06 -1.31
C ASP A 237 26.14 -7.50 -2.52
N LYS A 238 27.46 -7.35 -2.38
CA LYS A 238 28.35 -6.96 -3.50
C LYS A 238 28.34 -7.99 -4.61
N LYS A 239 28.37 -9.29 -4.26
CA LYS A 239 28.33 -10.39 -5.23
C LYS A 239 26.97 -10.44 -5.94
N ALA A 240 25.87 -10.25 -5.22
CA ALA A 240 24.53 -10.23 -5.81
C ALA A 240 24.36 -9.06 -6.81
N ALA A 241 24.85 -7.86 -6.45
CA ALA A 241 24.86 -6.71 -7.35
C ALA A 241 25.70 -6.95 -8.61
N ALA A 242 26.89 -7.55 -8.46
CA ALA A 242 27.76 -7.92 -9.59
C ALA A 242 27.11 -8.95 -10.51
N VAL A 243 26.39 -9.95 -9.96
CA VAL A 243 25.62 -10.91 -10.76
C VAL A 243 24.52 -10.20 -11.55
N SER A 244 23.72 -9.33 -10.91
CA SER A 244 22.66 -8.59 -11.62
C SER A 244 23.22 -7.71 -12.74
N MET A 245 24.33 -7.02 -12.49
CA MET A 245 24.99 -6.18 -13.50
C MET A 245 25.58 -7.04 -14.63
N ALA A 246 26.15 -8.21 -14.32
CA ALA A 246 26.64 -9.15 -15.33
C ALA A 246 25.51 -9.66 -16.26
N LYS A 247 24.32 -9.96 -15.70
CA LYS A 247 23.13 -10.30 -16.50
C LYS A 247 22.73 -9.15 -17.42
N GLN A 248 22.72 -7.92 -16.90
CA GLN A 248 22.40 -6.73 -17.68
C GLN A 248 23.39 -6.51 -18.84
N ILE A 249 24.69 -6.64 -18.59
CA ILE A 249 25.73 -6.54 -19.63
C ILE A 249 25.56 -7.64 -20.68
N SER A 250 25.29 -8.87 -20.23
CA SER A 250 25.09 -10.00 -21.14
C SER A 250 23.88 -9.79 -22.05
N LEU A 251 22.75 -9.35 -21.49
CA LEU A 251 21.55 -9.06 -22.27
C LEU A 251 21.76 -7.87 -23.23
N ALA A 252 22.46 -6.83 -22.78
CA ALA A 252 22.82 -5.69 -23.63
C ALA A 252 23.66 -6.13 -24.83
N LYS A 253 24.70 -6.94 -24.61
CA LYS A 253 25.52 -7.53 -25.69
C LYS A 253 24.70 -8.40 -26.63
N PHE A 254 23.78 -9.19 -26.10
CA PHE A 254 22.85 -9.98 -26.92
C PHE A 254 21.93 -9.08 -27.77
N TYR A 255 21.38 -8.00 -27.22
CA TYR A 255 20.58 -7.07 -28.02
C TYR A 255 21.41 -6.25 -29.03
N ASP A 256 22.67 -5.95 -28.71
CA ASP A 256 23.58 -5.28 -29.63
C ASP A 256 24.00 -6.15 -30.82
N SER A 257 23.85 -7.48 -30.74
CA SER A 257 24.01 -8.36 -31.91
C SER A 257 22.80 -8.37 -32.86
N ASP A 258 21.82 -7.49 -32.61
CA ASP A 258 20.58 -7.33 -33.38
C ASP A 258 19.85 -8.65 -33.72
N PRO A 259 19.49 -9.45 -32.69
CA PRO A 259 18.81 -10.72 -32.89
C PRO A 259 17.39 -10.51 -33.40
N ASP A 260 16.86 -11.47 -34.18
CA ASP A 260 15.45 -11.51 -34.57
C ASP A 260 14.55 -11.92 -33.38
N ILE A 261 14.40 -11.02 -32.40
CA ILE A 261 13.56 -11.20 -31.22
C ILE A 261 12.11 -11.57 -31.61
N PRO A 262 11.44 -10.89 -32.57
CA PRO A 262 10.11 -11.28 -33.01
C PRO A 262 10.02 -12.71 -33.54
N GLY A 263 11.02 -13.16 -34.31
CA GLY A 263 11.10 -14.54 -34.80
C GLY A 263 11.34 -15.55 -33.68
N LEU A 264 12.27 -15.26 -32.77
CA LEU A 264 12.57 -16.13 -31.61
C LEU A 264 11.33 -16.35 -30.74
N LEU A 265 10.58 -15.30 -30.42
CA LEU A 265 9.36 -15.36 -29.60
C LEU A 265 8.17 -16.04 -30.28
N LYS A 266 8.23 -16.28 -31.60
CA LYS A 266 7.25 -17.10 -32.33
C LYS A 266 7.60 -18.58 -32.33
N SER A 267 8.81 -18.96 -31.89
CA SER A 267 9.26 -20.35 -31.94
C SER A 267 8.61 -21.21 -30.86
N GLU A 268 8.21 -22.42 -31.26
CA GLU A 268 7.66 -23.42 -30.33
C GLU A 268 8.69 -23.83 -29.26
N LYS A 269 9.98 -23.77 -29.59
CA LYS A 269 11.09 -24.04 -28.65
C LYS A 269 11.07 -23.08 -27.46
N LEU A 270 10.93 -21.77 -27.71
CA LEU A 270 10.92 -20.78 -26.63
C LEU A 270 9.64 -20.86 -25.80
N PHE A 271 8.50 -21.17 -26.42
CA PHE A 271 7.27 -21.41 -25.69
C PHE A 271 7.38 -22.63 -24.76
N LYS A 272 7.97 -23.75 -25.22
CA LYS A 272 8.23 -24.91 -24.36
C LYS A 272 9.16 -24.58 -23.19
N ALA A 273 10.25 -23.85 -23.45
CA ALA A 273 11.16 -23.39 -22.40
C ALA A 273 10.48 -22.48 -21.35
N PHE A 274 9.45 -21.73 -21.75
CA PHE A 274 8.61 -20.95 -20.83
C PHE A 274 7.65 -21.82 -20.01
N CYS A 275 7.09 -22.88 -20.61
CA CYS A 275 6.16 -23.80 -19.93
C CYS A 275 6.85 -24.72 -18.92
N ASP A 276 8.14 -25.02 -19.11
CA ASP A 276 8.95 -25.87 -18.22
C ASP A 276 9.45 -25.12 -16.95
N GLU A 277 9.00 -23.87 -16.73
CA GLU A 277 9.36 -22.97 -15.63
C GLU A 277 8.38 -23.02 -14.44
#